data_AF-A0A5C7PXC3-F1
#
_entry.id   AF-A0A5C7PXC3-F1
#
_cell.length_a   1.000
_cell.length_b   1.000
_cell.length_c   1.000
_cell.angle_alpha   90.00
_cell.angle_beta   90.00
_cell.angle_gamma   90.00
#
_symmetry.space_group_name_H-M   'P 1'
#
loop_
_entity.id
_entity.type
_entity.pdbx_description
1 polymer ?
#
loop_
_entity_poly.entity_id
_entity_poly.type
_entity_poly.pdbx_seq_one_letter_code
_entity_poly.pdbx_strand_id
1 'polypeptide(L)' 'MKVSLESTNRMIEINGVPARVWEGTTESGCRVFAAIAQVAHHKDDDPKAFEFERDLTPHKPASPRAIECWPLRMVI' A
#
# COMPACT_ATOMS: atom_id res chain seq x y z
N MET A 1 -12.78 0.75 -10.51
CA MET A 1 -12.71 1.25 -9.12
C MET A 1 -11.45 2.10 -9.00
N LYS A 2 -11.52 3.31 -8.47
CA LYS A 2 -10.37 4.17 -8.18
C LYS A 2 -10.15 4.26 -6.67
N VAL A 3 -8.91 4.12 -6.24
CA VAL A 3 -8.49 4.24 -4.84
C VAL A 3 -7.30 5.19 -4.74
N SER A 4 -7.32 6.02 -3.70
CA SER A 4 -6.15 6.80 -3.27
C SER A 4 -5.59 6.13 -2.03
N LEU A 5 -4.31 5.73 -2.06
CA LEU A 5 -3.65 4.96 -1.01
C LEU A 5 -2.40 5.69 -0.52
N GLU A 6 -2.09 5.54 0.77
CA GLU A 6 -0.86 6.00 1.40
C GLU A 6 -0.15 4.81 2.06
N SER A 7 1.16 4.73 1.87
CA SER A 7 1.97 3.65 2.40
C SER A 7 2.17 3.77 3.91
N THR A 8 2.19 2.64 4.61
CA THR A 8 2.50 2.60 6.04
C THR A 8 3.85 1.93 6.30
N ASN A 9 4.36 2.05 7.51
CA ASN A 9 5.56 1.36 7.97
C ASN A 9 5.32 -0.12 8.35
N ARG A 10 4.07 -0.61 8.24
CA ARG A 10 3.74 -2.00 8.58
C ARG A 10 3.98 -2.91 7.39
N MET A 11 4.80 -3.93 7.63
CA MET A 11 4.98 -5.08 6.74
C MET A 11 4.18 -6.26 7.28
N ILE A 12 3.60 -7.04 6.37
CA ILE A 12 2.96 -8.32 6.65
C ILE A 12 3.46 -9.36 5.65
N GLU A 13 3.19 -10.63 5.90
CA GLU A 13 3.46 -11.71 4.96
C GLU A 13 2.13 -12.30 4.48
N ILE A 14 1.98 -12.47 3.17
CA ILE A 14 0.83 -13.11 2.54
C ILE A 14 1.37 -14.24 1.66
N ASN A 15 1.04 -15.48 2.02
CA ASN A 15 1.49 -16.68 1.30
C ASN A 15 3.01 -16.73 1.04
N GLY A 16 3.83 -16.38 2.04
CA GLY A 16 5.28 -16.33 1.90
C GLY A 16 5.82 -15.07 1.19
N VAL A 17 4.95 -14.14 0.76
CA VAL A 17 5.35 -12.91 0.09
C VAL A 17 5.24 -11.73 1.07
N PRO A 18 6.35 -11.03 1.36
CA PRO A 18 6.29 -9.81 2.17
C PRO A 18 5.57 -8.71 1.41
N ALA A 19 4.64 -8.04 2.07
CA ALA A 19 3.85 -6.95 1.52
C ALA A 19 3.72 -5.79 2.51
N ARG A 20 3.79 -4.57 1.99
CA ARG A 20 3.53 -3.35 2.78
C ARG A 20 2.04 -3.12 2.88
N VAL A 21 1.57 -2.73 4.06
CA VAL A 21 0.18 -2.30 4.25
C VAL A 21 0.03 -0.85 3.81
N TRP A 22 -0.98 -0.59 2.99
CA TRP A 22 -1.38 0.74 2.54
C TRP A 22 -2.82 1.01 2.97
N GLU A 23 -3.11 2.26 3.28
CA GLU A 23 -4.45 2.68 3.71
C GLU A 23 -4.98 3.75 2.79
N GLY A 24 -6.29 3.74 2.56
CA GLY A 24 -6.88 4.81 1.80
C GLY A 24 -8.37 4.71 1.63
N THR A 25 -8.84 5.33 0.56
CA THR A 25 -10.27 5.50 0.29
C THR A 25 -10.54 5.32 -1.20
N THR A 26 -11.63 4.63 -1.49
CA THR A 26 -12.25 4.64 -2.81
C THR A 26 -12.83 6.02 -3.12
N GLU A 27 -13.06 6.29 -4.40
CA GLU A 27 -13.71 7.52 -4.86
C GLU A 27 -15.12 7.73 -4.26
N SER A 28 -15.83 6.66 -3.91
CA SER A 28 -17.13 6.72 -3.23
C SER A 28 -17.03 6.84 -1.70
N GLY A 29 -15.83 7.06 -1.14
CA GLY A 29 -15.62 7.27 0.29
C GLY A 29 -15.49 6.00 1.14
N CYS A 30 -15.51 4.81 0.55
CA CYS A 30 -15.26 3.56 1.30
C CYS A 30 -13.79 3.48 1.68
N ARG A 31 -13.51 3.30 2.99
CA ARG A 31 -12.15 3.03 3.50
C ARG A 31 -11.69 1.66 3.04
N VAL A 32 -10.43 1.56 2.62
CA VAL A 32 -9.81 0.34 2.12
C VAL A 32 -8.39 0.18 2.65
N PHE A 33 -7.94 -1.06 2.68
CA PHE A 33 -6.59 -1.46 3.05
C PHE A 33 -6.04 -2.37 1.96
N ALA A 34 -4.79 -2.18 1.56
CA ALA A 34 -4.15 -2.96 0.53
C ALA A 34 -2.81 -3.54 1.04
N ALA A 35 -2.50 -4.77 0.61
CA ALA A 35 -1.19 -5.38 0.81
C ALA A 35 -0.46 -5.32 -0.52
N ILE A 36 0.56 -4.46 -0.59
CA ILE A 36 1.30 -4.22 -1.82
C ILE A 36 2.70 -4.78 -1.64
N ALA A 37 2.99 -5.87 -2.35
CA ALA A 37 4.31 -6.50 -2.35
C ALA A 37 5.35 -5.70 -3.14
N GLN A 38 4.94 -5.07 -4.25
CA GLN A 38 5.83 -4.33 -5.15
C GLN A 38 5.09 -3.14 -5.76
N VAL A 39 5.81 -2.04 -5.97
CA VAL A 39 5.38 -0.88 -6.77
C VAL A 39 6.51 -0.57 -7.74
N ALA A 40 6.17 -0.37 -9.01
CA ALA A 40 7.13 -0.06 -10.06
C ALA A 40 6.65 1.15 -10.87
N HIS A 41 7.59 1.91 -11.42
CA HIS A 41 7.35 2.97 -12.39
C HIS A 41 8.15 2.67 -13.67
N HIS A 42 7.79 3.31 -14.78
CA HIS A 42 8.56 3.18 -16.01
C HIS A 42 9.79 4.09 -15.94
N LYS A 43 10.98 3.54 -16.20
CA LYS A 43 12.25 4.27 -16.07
C LYS A 43 12.45 5.39 -17.09
N ASP A 44 11.84 5.26 -18.28
CA ASP A 44 12.07 6.20 -19.39
C ASP A 44 10.89 7.18 -19.60
N ASP A 45 9.74 6.92 -18.98
CA ASP A 45 8.52 7.72 -19.18
C ASP A 45 8.17 8.60 -17.97
N ASP A 46 8.88 8.44 -16.84
CA ASP A 46 8.60 9.19 -15.62
C ASP A 46 9.77 10.13 -15.24
N PRO A 47 9.71 11.43 -15.61
CA PRO A 47 10.73 12.40 -15.22
C PRO A 47 10.83 12.60 -13.70
N LYS A 48 9.91 12.03 -12.91
CA LYS A 48 9.88 12.07 -11.45
C LYS A 48 10.30 10.74 -10.80
N ALA A 49 10.93 9.83 -11.54
CA ALA A 49 11.51 8.59 -11.01
C ALA A 49 12.28 8.79 -9.69
N PHE A 50 13.08 9.85 -9.60
CA PHE A 50 13.81 10.19 -8.38
C PHE A 50 12.91 10.54 -7.18
N GLU A 51 11.79 11.23 -7.40
CA GLU A 51 10.79 11.50 -6.35
C GLU A 51 10.16 10.19 -5.87
N PHE A 52 9.85 9.27 -6.79
CA PHE A 52 9.31 7.96 -6.47
C PHE A 52 10.24 7.15 -5.56
N GLU A 53 11.53 7.06 -5.89
CA GLU A 53 12.52 6.36 -5.06
C GLU A 53 12.66 6.98 -3.67
N ARG A 54 12.69 8.31 -3.58
CA ARG A 54 12.74 9.02 -2.29
C ARG A 54 11.52 8.72 -1.44
N ASP A 55 10.33 8.76 -2.03
CA ASP A 55 9.06 8.61 -1.33
C ASP A 55 8.79 7.15 -0.89
N LEU A 56 9.60 6.18 -1.35
CA LEU A 56 9.64 4.82 -0.79
C LEU A 56 10.26 4.73 0.61
N THR A 57 10.79 5.82 1.17
CA THR A 57 11.55 5.78 2.44
C THR A 57 10.84 6.42 3.65
N PRO A 58 10.07 7.52 3.54
CA PRO A 58 9.26 8.00 4.66
C PRO A 58 7.88 7.33 4.68
N HIS A 59 7.52 6.69 5.79
CA HIS A 59 6.21 6.05 5.96
C HIS A 59 5.53 6.42 7.28
N LYS A 60 4.19 6.58 7.25
CA LYS A 60 3.39 6.75 8.47
C LYS A 60 3.19 5.43 9.21
N PRO A 61 2.95 5.43 10.53
CA PRO A 61 2.50 4.24 11.23
C PRO A 61 1.16 3.74 10.69
N ALA A 62 0.99 2.41 10.65
CA ALA A 62 -0.31 1.83 10.33
C ALA A 62 -1.35 2.13 11.43
N SER A 63 -2.59 2.41 11.02
CA SER A 63 -3.74 2.62 11.90
C SER A 63 -4.21 1.30 12.52
N PRO A 64 -4.83 1.33 13.72
CA PRO A 64 -5.36 0.12 14.36
C PRO A 64 -6.31 -0.68 13.46
N ARG A 65 -7.16 0.01 12.69
CA ARG A 65 -8.10 -0.65 11.79
C ARG A 65 -7.40 -1.41 10.66
N ALA A 66 -6.28 -0.89 10.15
CA ALA A 66 -5.47 -1.61 9.17
C ALA A 66 -4.87 -2.89 9.75
N ILE A 67 -4.50 -2.87 11.03
CA ILE A 67 -3.99 -4.04 11.76
C ILE A 67 -5.07 -5.12 11.87
N GLU A 68 -6.29 -4.71 12.22
CA GLU A 68 -7.44 -5.59 12.48
C GLU A 68 -8.06 -6.22 11.21
N CYS A 69 -7.86 -5.63 10.03
CA CYS A 69 -8.51 -6.12 8.80
C CYS A 69 -7.80 -7.34 8.17
N TRP A 70 -6.53 -7.60 8.49
CA TRP A 70 -5.77 -8.72 7.91
C TRP A 70 -6.19 -10.15 8.32
N PRO A 71 -6.79 -10.43 9.49
CA PRO A 71 -7.37 -11.75 9.77
C PRO A 71 -8.66 -12.06 8.98
N LEU A 72 -9.23 -11.10 8.23
CA LEU A 72 -10.49 -11.29 7.50
C LEU A 72 -10.24 -11.73 6.05
N ARG A 73 -10.16 -13.05 5.86
CA ARG A 73 -10.39 -13.81 4.61
C ARG A 73 -9.94 -13.12 3.30
N MET A 74 -8.74 -13.43 2.83
CA MET A 74 -8.49 -13.41 1.39
C MET A 74 -9.13 -14.65 0.76
N VAL A 75 -10.04 -14.41 -0.18
CA VAL A 75 -10.25 -15.33 -1.31
C VAL A 75 -9.24 -14.88 -2.36
N ILE A 76 -8.34 -15.78 -2.74
CA ILE A 76 -7.42 -15.62 -3.89
C ILE A 76 -8.04 -16.39 -5.05
#